data_AF-Q8VRE5-F1
#
_entry.id   AF-Q8VRE5-F1
#
_cell.length_a   1.000
_cell.length_b   1.000
_cell.length_c   1.000
_cell.angle_alpha   90.00
_cell.angle_beta   90.00
_cell.angle_gamma   90.00
#
_symmetry.space_group_name_H-M   'P 1'
#
loop_
_entity.id
_entity.type
_entity.pdbx_description
1 polymer ?
#
loop_
_entity_poly.entity_id
_entity_poly.type
_entity_poly.pdbx_seq_one_letter_code
_entity_poly.pdbx_strand_id
1 'polypeptide(L)'
;MKKMSRASQAMSFIAGATNGEIADKQTEKAKKYNSVGSSTVNFSDAQGKLIKKLLEITKISTTMTLFSAAAQYMKEGIDNLDYMDYLPFLIGDKSNYRFTMNKNSTYLYFREKYEEYKDNWVNLRLRGVITLALLHYAKCKLNLDLDELLKGLNDE
;
A
#
# COMPACT_ATOMS: atom_id res chain seq x y z
N MET A 1 -2.67 -33.81 -2.00
CA MET A 1 -3.40 -32.96 -1.04
C MET A 1 -4.78 -33.58 -0.81
N LYS A 2 -5.09 -34.09 0.40
CA LYS A 2 -6.40 -34.71 0.70
C LYS A 2 -7.48 -33.61 0.81
N LYS A 3 -8.52 -33.70 0.00
CA LYS A 3 -9.71 -32.82 0.10
C LYS A 3 -10.43 -33.10 1.42
N MET A 4 -10.59 -32.08 2.27
CA MET A 4 -11.41 -32.20 3.47
C MET A 4 -12.89 -32.37 3.10
N SER A 5 -13.58 -33.23 3.85
CA SER A 5 -15.01 -33.50 3.71
C SER A 5 -15.85 -32.30 4.15
N ARG A 6 -17.01 -32.11 3.51
CA ARG A 6 -18.00 -31.06 3.85
C ARG A 6 -18.43 -31.10 5.32
N ALA A 7 -18.41 -32.29 5.95
CA ALA A 7 -18.70 -32.45 7.38
C ALA A 7 -17.66 -31.78 8.29
N SER A 8 -16.38 -31.79 7.89
CA SER A 8 -15.31 -31.12 8.64
C SER A 8 -15.42 -29.60 8.59
N GLN A 9 -15.90 -29.04 7.47
CA GLN A 9 -16.20 -27.61 7.34
C GLN A 9 -17.39 -27.19 8.21
N ALA A 10 -18.44 -28.01 8.25
CA ALA A 10 -19.61 -27.72 9.10
C ALA A 10 -19.26 -27.75 10.60
N MET A 11 -18.43 -28.72 11.04
CA MET A 11 -17.98 -28.78 12.44
C MET A 11 -17.10 -27.59 12.84
N SER A 12 -16.24 -27.08 11.95
CA SER A 12 -15.48 -25.85 12.22
C SER A 12 -16.37 -24.61 12.34
N PHE A 13 -17.48 -24.57 11.60
CA PHE A 13 -18.44 -23.46 11.64
C PHE A 13 -19.26 -23.48 12.94
N ILE A 14 -19.68 -24.66 13.38
CA ILE A 14 -20.44 -24.84 14.62
C ILE A 14 -19.56 -24.59 15.85
N ALA A 15 -18.30 -25.04 15.83
CA ALA A 15 -17.35 -24.78 16.93
C ALA A 15 -17.06 -23.28 17.14
N GLY A 16 -17.12 -22.47 16.06
CA GLY A 16 -17.01 -21.02 16.15
C GLY A 16 -18.25 -20.33 16.73
N ALA A 17 -19.42 -20.96 16.68
CA ALA A 17 -20.68 -20.40 17.17
C ALA A 17 -20.95 -20.73 18.65
N THR A 18 -20.37 -21.80 19.20
CA THR A 18 -20.60 -22.23 20.59
C THR A 18 -19.82 -21.45 21.65
N ASN A 19 -18.89 -20.58 21.25
CA ASN A 19 -18.05 -19.80 22.17
C ASN A 19 -18.45 -18.32 22.32
N GLY A 20 -19.71 -17.96 22.03
CA GLY A 20 -20.33 -16.72 22.53
C GLY A 20 -19.73 -15.37 22.10
N GLU A 21 -18.65 -15.35 21.34
CA GLU A 21 -18.09 -14.17 20.72
C GLU A 21 -18.14 -14.38 19.22
N ILE A 22 -19.09 -13.70 18.56
CA ILE A 22 -18.95 -13.42 17.13
C ILE A 22 -17.70 -12.54 17.06
N ALA A 23 -16.54 -13.16 16.88
CA ALA A 23 -15.30 -12.46 16.66
C ALA A 23 -15.51 -11.56 15.46
N ASP A 24 -15.52 -10.26 15.73
CA ASP A 24 -15.61 -9.23 14.70
C ASP A 24 -14.64 -9.60 13.58
N LYS A 25 -15.14 -9.69 12.34
CA LYS A 25 -14.29 -9.97 11.18
C LYS A 25 -13.14 -8.94 11.03
N GLN A 26 -13.21 -7.83 11.77
CA GLN A 26 -12.13 -6.86 11.93
C GLN A 26 -11.02 -7.32 12.89
N THR A 27 -11.31 -7.99 14.01
CA THR A 27 -10.31 -8.45 14.98
C THR A 27 -9.51 -9.68 14.51
N GLU A 28 -10.11 -10.58 13.74
CA GLU A 28 -9.34 -11.68 13.10
C GLU A 28 -8.44 -11.20 11.96
N LYS A 29 -8.91 -10.23 11.15
CA LYS A 29 -8.05 -9.57 10.14
C LYS A 29 -6.88 -8.87 10.83
N ALA A 30 -7.10 -8.17 11.94
CA ALA A 30 -6.03 -7.53 12.72
C ALA A 30 -5.02 -8.55 13.30
N LYS A 31 -5.49 -9.69 13.83
CA LYS A 31 -4.61 -10.75 14.35
C LYS A 31 -3.73 -11.41 13.28
N LYS A 32 -4.17 -11.49 12.02
CA LYS A 32 -3.40 -12.09 10.91
C LYS A 32 -2.17 -11.27 10.50
N TYR A 33 -2.11 -9.99 10.86
CA TYR A 33 -1.02 -9.10 10.45
C TYR A 33 -0.04 -8.72 11.57
N ASN A 34 -0.27 -9.17 12.81
CA ASN A 34 0.65 -8.99 13.95
C ASN A 34 1.89 -9.91 13.91
N SER A 35 2.36 -10.31 12.71
CA SER A 35 3.60 -11.05 12.58
C SER A 35 4.79 -10.08 12.63
N VAL A 36 5.64 -10.18 13.65
CA VAL A 36 7.00 -9.64 13.63
C VAL A 36 7.65 -10.06 12.31
N GLY A 37 7.96 -9.11 11.43
CA GLY A 37 8.52 -9.41 10.11
C GLY A 37 8.58 -8.21 9.19
N SER A 38 9.31 -8.36 8.09
CA SER A 38 9.41 -7.37 7.02
C SER A 38 8.82 -7.92 5.72
N SER A 39 8.46 -7.00 4.82
CA SER A 39 8.00 -7.34 3.46
C SER A 39 8.81 -6.53 2.47
N THR A 40 9.19 -7.17 1.38
CA THR A 40 9.88 -6.51 0.28
C THR A 40 8.85 -5.99 -0.73
N VAL A 41 8.95 -4.71 -1.08
CA VAL A 41 8.20 -4.08 -2.16
C VAL A 41 9.16 -3.78 -3.30
N ASN A 42 8.81 -4.22 -4.50
CA ASN A 42 9.58 -3.97 -5.72
C ASN A 42 8.89 -2.88 -6.54
N PHE A 43 9.50 -1.69 -6.54
CA PHE A 43 9.10 -0.52 -7.32
C PHE A 43 9.74 -0.57 -8.71
N SER A 44 9.17 0.15 -9.66
CA SER A 44 9.89 0.44 -10.91
C SER A 44 11.07 1.40 -10.69
N ASP A 45 11.93 1.52 -11.69
CA ASP A 45 13.02 2.51 -11.65
C ASP A 45 12.48 3.94 -11.53
N ALA A 46 11.46 4.29 -12.30
CA ALA A 46 10.82 5.60 -12.24
C ALA A 46 10.21 5.90 -10.85
N GLN A 47 9.53 4.91 -10.25
CA GLN A 47 9.02 5.02 -8.88
C GLN A 47 10.15 5.14 -7.85
N GLY A 48 11.26 4.42 -8.03
CA GLY A 48 12.47 4.56 -7.23
C GLY A 48 13.10 5.96 -7.36
N LYS A 49 13.18 6.51 -8.57
CA LYS A 49 13.64 7.88 -8.86
C LYS A 49 12.73 8.91 -8.16
N LEU A 50 11.40 8.74 -8.17
CA LEU A 50 10.46 9.58 -7.42
C LEU A 50 10.74 9.55 -5.91
N ILE A 51 10.92 8.36 -5.33
CA ILE A 51 11.22 8.22 -3.89
C ILE A 51 12.48 9.00 -3.53
N LYS A 52 13.55 8.87 -4.31
CA LYS A 52 14.80 9.62 -4.11
C LYS A 52 14.59 11.12 -4.22
N LYS A 53 13.91 11.58 -5.28
CA LYS A 53 13.60 13.00 -5.51
C LYS A 53 12.82 13.60 -4.34
N LEU A 54 11.82 12.89 -3.80
CA LEU A 54 11.05 13.36 -2.65
C LEU A 54 11.87 13.38 -1.35
N LEU A 55 12.77 12.43 -1.12
CA LEU A 55 13.70 12.49 0.01
C LEU A 55 14.62 13.72 -0.09
N GLU A 56 15.12 14.02 -1.28
CA GLU A 56 15.98 15.18 -1.54
C GLU A 56 15.26 16.51 -1.33
N ILE A 57 14.01 16.63 -1.78
CA ILE A 57 13.17 17.83 -1.61
C ILE A 57 12.81 18.03 -0.14
N THR A 58 12.38 16.97 0.55
CA THR A 58 11.86 17.06 1.92
C THR A 58 12.95 17.07 2.99
N LYS A 59 14.18 16.67 2.66
CA LYS A 59 15.28 16.39 3.60
C LYS A 59 14.91 15.35 4.67
N ILE A 60 13.90 14.52 4.41
CA ILE A 60 13.55 13.41 5.29
C ILE A 60 14.67 12.36 5.22
N SER A 61 15.15 11.94 6.39
CA SER A 61 16.36 11.10 6.52
C SER A 61 16.16 9.64 6.11
N THR A 62 14.92 9.14 6.08
CA THR A 62 14.65 7.74 5.71
C THR A 62 13.42 7.59 4.84
N THR A 63 13.45 6.62 3.92
CA THR A 63 12.30 6.24 3.08
C THR A 63 11.08 5.86 3.92
N MET A 64 11.25 5.16 5.05
CA MET A 64 10.14 4.74 5.90
C MET A 64 9.45 5.94 6.57
N THR A 65 10.21 6.96 6.96
CA THR A 65 9.64 8.22 7.49
C THR A 65 8.85 8.94 6.39
N LEU A 66 9.39 9.02 5.17
CA LEU A 66 8.67 9.59 4.03
C LEU A 66 7.35 8.86 3.75
N PHE A 67 7.39 7.52 3.73
CA PHE A 67 6.20 6.70 3.55
C PHE A 67 5.16 6.89 4.65
N SER A 68 5.61 7.07 5.90
CA SER A 68 4.71 7.32 7.02
C SER A 68 4.06 8.70 6.93
N ALA A 69 4.80 9.72 6.49
CA ALA A 69 4.24 11.04 6.22
C ALA A 69 3.21 10.99 5.09
N ALA A 70 3.54 10.30 3.98
CA ALA A 70 2.61 10.13 2.87
C ALA A 70 1.33 9.39 3.26
N ALA A 71 1.44 8.35 4.09
CA ALA A 71 0.28 7.65 4.63
C ALA A 71 -0.61 8.54 5.51
N GLN A 72 -0.04 9.49 6.25
CA GLN A 72 -0.83 10.42 7.07
C GLN A 72 -1.67 11.36 6.19
N TYR A 73 -1.08 11.97 5.15
CA TYR A 73 -1.83 12.83 4.23
C TYR A 73 -2.93 12.06 3.50
N MET A 74 -2.64 10.85 3.04
CA MET A 74 -3.65 10.01 2.40
C MET A 74 -4.82 9.66 3.33
N LYS A 75 -4.62 9.59 4.65
CA LYS A 75 -5.68 9.38 5.65
C LYS A 75 -6.56 10.62 5.87
N GLU A 76 -6.02 11.81 5.64
CA GLU A 76 -6.79 13.07 5.75
C GLU A 76 -7.84 13.18 4.64
N GLY A 77 -7.60 12.49 3.52
CA GLY A 77 -8.57 12.30 2.45
C GLY A 77 -7.90 12.28 1.09
N ILE A 78 -8.29 11.33 0.24
CA ILE A 78 -7.79 11.23 -1.13
C ILE A 78 -8.97 11.04 -2.08
N ASP A 79 -9.05 11.87 -3.11
CA ASP A 79 -9.88 11.58 -4.27
C ASP A 79 -9.03 10.83 -5.29
N ASN A 80 -9.37 9.58 -5.52
CA ASN A 80 -8.67 8.74 -6.46
C ASN A 80 -8.80 9.23 -7.92
N LEU A 81 -9.88 9.94 -8.25
CA LEU A 81 -10.13 10.45 -9.60
C LEU A 81 -9.09 11.50 -10.02
N ASP A 82 -8.57 12.26 -9.06
CA ASP A 82 -7.49 13.24 -9.27
C ASP A 82 -6.19 12.61 -9.81
N TYR A 83 -6.05 11.28 -9.72
CA TYR A 83 -4.84 10.57 -10.07
C TYR A 83 -4.98 9.64 -11.28
N MET A 84 -6.10 9.71 -11.99
CA MET A 84 -6.38 8.83 -13.14
C MET A 84 -5.34 8.97 -14.26
N ASP A 85 -4.88 10.19 -14.54
CA ASP A 85 -3.87 10.45 -15.57
C ASP A 85 -2.48 9.87 -15.22
N TYR A 86 -2.23 9.64 -13.93
CA TYR A 86 -0.98 9.05 -13.44
C TYR A 86 -1.04 7.52 -13.27
N LEU A 87 -2.16 6.88 -13.64
CA LEU A 87 -2.31 5.42 -13.54
C LEU A 87 -1.17 4.62 -14.19
N PRO A 88 -0.67 4.97 -15.39
CA PRO A 88 0.48 4.27 -15.98
C PRO A 88 1.70 4.27 -15.06
N PHE A 89 1.98 5.41 -14.41
CA PHE A 89 3.08 5.57 -13.46
C PHE A 89 2.83 4.77 -12.16
N LEU A 90 1.59 4.75 -11.67
CA LEU A 90 1.20 4.01 -10.46
C LEU A 90 1.29 2.50 -10.64
N ILE A 91 0.87 1.99 -11.79
CA ILE A 91 1.01 0.56 -12.15
C ILE A 91 2.50 0.21 -12.20
N GLY A 92 3.28 1.07 -12.85
CA GLY A 92 4.71 0.93 -13.02
C GLY A 92 5.07 -0.25 -13.93
N ASP A 93 6.25 -0.16 -14.55
CA ASP A 93 6.79 -1.13 -15.48
C ASP A 93 7.64 -2.21 -14.74
N LYS A 94 8.83 -2.53 -15.28
CA LYS A 94 9.72 -3.54 -14.71
C LYS A 94 10.21 -3.11 -13.33
N SER A 95 10.25 -4.08 -12.42
CA SER A 95 10.49 -3.82 -11.00
C SER A 95 11.97 -4.01 -10.67
N ASN A 96 12.69 -2.90 -10.57
CA ASN A 96 14.14 -2.88 -10.44
C ASN A 96 14.61 -2.21 -9.13
N TYR A 97 13.73 -1.48 -8.43
CA TYR A 97 14.04 -0.84 -7.16
C TYR A 97 13.42 -1.60 -5.99
N ARG A 98 14.24 -2.24 -5.16
CA ARG A 98 13.81 -3.05 -4.02
C ARG A 98 13.86 -2.27 -2.72
N PHE A 99 12.76 -2.28 -1.96
CA PHE A 99 12.73 -1.73 -0.61
C PHE A 99 12.10 -2.71 0.38
N THR A 100 12.78 -2.95 1.50
CA THR A 100 12.27 -3.79 2.59
C THR A 100 11.68 -2.93 3.68
N MET A 101 10.40 -3.12 3.96
CA MET A 101 9.65 -2.40 4.99
C MET A 101 9.24 -3.33 6.11
N ASN A 102 9.42 -2.88 7.35
CA ASN A 102 8.87 -3.57 8.51
C ASN A 102 7.33 -3.52 8.46
N LYS A 103 6.66 -4.59 8.90
CA LYS A 103 5.20 -4.65 8.97
C LYS A 103 4.64 -3.82 10.14
N ASN A 104 4.91 -2.52 10.13
CA ASN A 104 4.40 -1.55 11.09
C ASN A 104 3.04 -0.99 10.65
N SER A 105 2.46 -0.07 11.43
CA SER A 105 1.15 0.53 11.15
C SER A 105 1.06 1.20 9.77
N THR A 106 2.15 1.82 9.28
CA THR A 106 2.22 2.40 7.94
C THR A 106 2.11 1.32 6.86
N TYR A 107 2.87 0.23 6.98
CA TYR A 107 2.76 -0.91 6.05
C TYR A 107 1.35 -1.50 6.04
N LEU A 108 0.77 -1.70 7.23
CA LEU A 108 -0.56 -2.28 7.36
C LEU A 108 -1.64 -1.41 6.72
N TYR A 109 -1.53 -0.09 6.89
CA TYR A 109 -2.40 0.86 6.23
C TYR A 109 -2.33 0.76 4.70
N PHE A 110 -1.12 0.77 4.12
CA PHE A 110 -0.99 0.59 2.67
C PHE A 110 -1.49 -0.78 2.20
N ARG A 111 -1.33 -1.81 3.02
CA ARG A 111 -1.84 -3.14 2.68
C ARG A 111 -3.36 -3.18 2.68
N GLU A 112 -4.01 -2.54 3.64
CA GLU A 112 -5.46 -2.40 3.68
C GLU A 112 -5.98 -1.67 2.44
N LYS A 113 -5.37 -0.53 2.09
CA LYS A 113 -5.72 0.22 0.87
C LYS A 113 -5.47 -0.56 -0.41
N TYR A 114 -4.42 -1.38 -0.46
CA TYR A 114 -4.21 -2.31 -1.55
C TYR A 114 -5.36 -3.30 -1.71
N GLU A 115 -5.82 -3.93 -0.63
CA GLU A 115 -6.95 -4.87 -0.74
C GLU A 115 -8.25 -4.15 -1.14
N GLU A 116 -8.46 -2.92 -0.66
CA GLU A 116 -9.61 -2.08 -1.03
C GLU A 116 -9.60 -1.72 -2.53
N TYR A 117 -8.47 -1.25 -3.05
CA TYR A 117 -8.37 -0.79 -4.45
C TYR A 117 -8.31 -1.93 -5.45
N LYS A 118 -7.76 -3.08 -5.04
CA LYS A 118 -7.69 -4.29 -5.88
C LYS A 118 -9.06 -4.67 -6.44
N ASP A 119 -10.10 -4.56 -5.62
CA ASP A 119 -11.45 -4.99 -5.98
C ASP A 119 -12.32 -3.83 -6.51
N ASN A 120 -12.02 -2.57 -6.17
CA ASN A 120 -12.96 -1.45 -6.36
C ASN A 120 -12.48 -0.32 -7.27
N TRP A 121 -11.23 -0.30 -7.73
CA TRP A 121 -10.73 0.82 -8.54
C TRP A 121 -9.90 0.36 -9.74
N VAL A 122 -8.61 0.17 -9.54
CA VAL A 122 -7.67 -0.36 -10.53
C VAL A 122 -6.84 -1.35 -9.73
N ASN A 123 -6.56 -2.54 -10.27
CA ASN A 123 -5.80 -3.62 -9.62
C ASN A 123 -4.32 -3.21 -9.36
N LEU A 124 -4.14 -2.16 -8.58
CA LEU A 124 -2.89 -1.54 -8.20
C LEU A 124 -2.20 -2.45 -7.21
N ARG A 125 -0.96 -2.79 -7.50
CA ARG A 125 -0.12 -3.52 -6.53
C ARG A 125 0.22 -2.61 -5.36
N LEU A 126 0.68 -3.20 -4.26
CA LEU A 126 1.10 -2.46 -3.06
C LEU A 126 2.08 -1.31 -3.37
N ARG A 127 3.00 -1.50 -4.33
CA ARG A 127 3.90 -0.43 -4.80
C ARG A 127 3.13 0.79 -5.32
N GLY A 128 2.07 0.57 -6.09
CA GLY A 128 1.26 1.63 -6.70
C GLY A 128 0.45 2.38 -5.66
N VAL A 129 -0.03 1.70 -4.62
CA VAL A 129 -0.67 2.36 -3.47
C VAL A 129 0.31 3.26 -2.72
N ILE A 130 1.53 2.79 -2.49
CA ILE A 130 2.58 3.62 -1.86
C ILE A 130 2.93 4.80 -2.77
N THR A 131 3.08 4.58 -4.08
CA THR A 131 3.35 5.64 -5.05
C THR A 131 2.22 6.67 -5.10
N LEU A 132 0.95 6.23 -5.06
CA LEU A 132 -0.21 7.12 -5.01
C LEU A 132 -0.16 8.00 -3.77
N ALA A 133 0.12 7.42 -2.60
CA ALA A 133 0.26 8.20 -1.37
C ALA A 133 1.39 9.23 -1.47
N LEU A 134 2.50 8.90 -2.13
CA LEU A 134 3.61 9.84 -2.38
C LEU A 134 3.21 10.98 -3.32
N LEU A 135 2.47 10.70 -4.39
CA LEU A 135 1.95 11.75 -5.29
C LEU A 135 0.96 12.64 -4.55
N HIS A 136 0.07 12.05 -3.75
CA HIS A 136 -0.88 12.81 -2.93
C HIS A 136 -0.16 13.69 -1.92
N TYR A 137 0.85 13.18 -1.23
CA TYR A 137 1.71 13.97 -0.35
C TYR A 137 2.42 15.09 -1.10
N ALA A 138 2.97 14.84 -2.28
CA ALA A 138 3.66 15.85 -3.07
C ALA A 138 2.71 16.98 -3.51
N LYS A 139 1.50 16.63 -3.97
CA LYS A 139 0.46 17.59 -4.34
C LYS A 139 -0.03 18.39 -3.13
N CYS A 140 -0.47 17.71 -2.07
CA CYS A 140 -1.22 18.35 -0.99
C CYS A 140 -0.32 18.96 0.09
N LYS A 141 0.80 18.32 0.46
CA LYS A 141 1.73 18.86 1.45
C LYS A 141 2.74 19.80 0.81
N LEU A 142 3.42 19.33 -0.22
CA LEU A 142 4.53 20.06 -0.81
C LEU A 142 4.09 21.10 -1.84
N ASN A 143 2.79 21.10 -2.21
CA ASN A 143 2.22 21.98 -3.23
C ASN A 143 3.01 21.91 -4.55
N LEU A 144 3.44 20.71 -4.92
CA LEU A 144 4.19 20.46 -6.15
C LEU A 144 3.22 20.15 -7.30
N ASP A 145 3.55 20.67 -8.48
CA ASP A 145 2.98 20.24 -9.73
C ASP A 145 3.45 18.81 -10.04
N LEU A 146 2.50 17.89 -10.25
CA LEU A 146 2.80 16.47 -10.43
C LEU A 146 3.38 16.17 -11.82
N ASP A 147 2.98 16.90 -12.85
CA ASP A 147 3.50 16.70 -14.20
C ASP A 147 4.98 17.10 -14.25
N GLU A 148 5.33 18.26 -13.69
CA GLU A 148 6.73 18.70 -13.56
C GLU A 148 7.53 17.83 -12.57
N LEU A 149 6.89 17.32 -11.52
CA LEU A 149 7.54 16.39 -10.60
C LEU A 149 7.94 15.08 -11.31
N LEU A 150 7.07 14.56 -12.18
CA LEU A 150 7.24 13.26 -12.85
C LEU A 150 8.01 13.34 -14.17
N LYS A 151 8.16 14.55 -14.73
CA LYS A 151 8.96 14.80 -15.93
C LYS A 151 10.38 14.26 -15.80
N GLY A 152 10.81 13.51 -16.82
CA GLY A 152 12.14 12.90 -16.87
C GLY A 152 12.36 11.70 -15.94
N LEU A 153 11.33 11.26 -15.19
CA LEU A 153 11.47 10.07 -14.33
C LEU A 153 11.28 8.76 -15.10
N ASN A 154 10.54 8.81 -16.21
CA ASN A 154 10.30 7.67 -17.10
C ASN A 154 11.33 7.57 -18.24
N ASP A 155 12.17 8.59 -18.42
CA ASP A 155 13.23 8.58 -19.42
C ASP A 155 14.42 7.77 -18.87
N GLU A 156 14.90 6.82 -19.67
CA GLU A 156 15.91 5.81 -19.31
C GLU A 156 17.17 6.42 -18.66
#